data_AF-A0A6C0EWM9-F1
#
_entry.id   AF-A0A6C0EWM9-F1
#
_cell.length_a   1.000
_cell.length_b   1.000
_cell.length_c   1.000
_cell.angle_alpha   90.00
_cell.angle_beta   90.00
_cell.angle_gamma   90.00
#
_symmetry.space_group_name_H-M   'P 1'
#
loop_
_entity.id
_entity.type
_entity.pdbx_description
1 polymer ?
#
loop_
_entity_poly.entity_id
_entity_poly.type
_entity_poly.pdbx_seq_one_letter_code
_entity_poly.pdbx_strand_id
1 'polypeptide(L)'
;MVKDWDNLQQYENHNPNSTGEVYYDDDDAHSKNSRGKRGGGGGGGSSGPRRRFYPSNVQGKFIVNAITGVAYPWRVGSIYEDLLWKVCDASAKRGKYEPDFYFYDSPKQAISHRRYKADVYSAETLDWWKGKVAKMTKLLESEDD
;
A
#
# COMPACT_ATOMS: atom_id res chain seq x y z
N MET A 1 -21.50 -15.11 -8.72
CA MET A 1 -21.12 -14.57 -10.05
C MET A 1 -20.54 -13.17 -9.92
N VAL A 2 -19.23 -13.06 -9.69
CA VAL A 2 -18.50 -11.78 -9.83
C VAL A 2 -18.12 -11.67 -11.30
N LYS A 3 -19.02 -11.06 -12.09
CA LYS A 3 -18.69 -10.62 -13.45
C LYS A 3 -17.78 -9.40 -13.31
N ASP A 4 -16.77 -9.33 -14.18
CA ASP A 4 -15.92 -8.15 -14.44
C ASP A 4 -14.55 -8.13 -13.73
N TRP A 5 -13.75 -9.18 -13.94
CA TRP A 5 -12.29 -9.10 -13.80
C TRP A 5 -11.61 -8.28 -14.92
N ASP A 6 -12.30 -8.01 -16.02
CA ASP A 6 -11.79 -7.21 -17.16
C ASP A 6 -11.85 -5.69 -16.92
N ASN A 7 -12.42 -5.23 -15.80
CA ASN A 7 -12.61 -3.80 -15.55
C ASN A 7 -11.43 -3.11 -14.84
N LEU A 8 -10.25 -3.73 -14.86
CA LEU A 8 -9.00 -3.16 -14.32
C LEU A 8 -8.35 -2.12 -15.25
N GLN A 9 -8.83 -1.96 -16.49
CA GLN A 9 -8.36 -0.92 -17.41
C GLN A 9 -8.86 0.49 -17.08
N GLN A 10 -9.90 0.64 -16.24
CA GLN A 10 -10.43 1.97 -15.91
C GLN A 10 -9.51 2.81 -14.99
N TYR A 11 -8.46 2.22 -14.40
CA TYR A 11 -7.51 2.94 -13.56
C TYR A 11 -6.34 3.59 -14.33
N GLU A 12 -6.28 3.47 -15.66
CA GLU A 12 -5.17 4.03 -16.46
C GLU A 12 -5.32 5.50 -16.90
N ASN A 13 -6.47 6.17 -16.67
CA ASN A 13 -6.77 7.42 -17.39
C ASN A 13 -6.90 8.72 -16.58
N HIS A 14 -6.40 8.83 -15.34
CA HIS A 14 -6.32 10.13 -14.66
C HIS A 14 -4.89 10.46 -14.23
N ASN A 15 -4.08 10.91 -15.20
CA ASN A 15 -2.85 11.66 -14.96
C ASN A 15 -2.89 12.95 -15.79
N PRO A 16 -2.95 14.12 -15.14
CA PRO A 16 -2.40 15.34 -15.73
C PRO A 16 -1.36 15.96 -14.79
N ASN A 17 -0.13 16.05 -15.32
CA ASN A 17 0.94 16.95 -14.89
C ASN A 17 1.55 16.77 -13.49
N SER A 18 2.85 16.47 -13.44
CA SER A 18 3.86 17.54 -13.47
C SER A 18 5.26 16.97 -13.30
N THR A 19 6.10 17.33 -14.25
CA THR A 19 7.55 17.35 -14.21
C THR A 19 8.09 17.90 -12.89
N GLY A 20 9.18 17.31 -12.40
CA GLY A 20 9.92 17.76 -11.24
C GLY A 20 10.77 16.63 -10.67
N GLU A 21 11.96 16.42 -11.23
CA GLU A 21 13.03 15.77 -10.48
C GLU A 21 13.29 16.62 -9.22
N VAL A 22 13.09 16.04 -8.04
CA VAL A 22 13.41 16.68 -6.77
C VAL A 22 14.40 15.75 -6.07
N TYR A 23 15.67 16.14 -6.11
CA TYR A 23 16.70 15.67 -5.16
C TYR A 23 16.24 16.08 -3.75
N TYR A 24 16.19 15.14 -2.82
CA TYR A 24 15.97 15.46 -1.41
C TYR A 24 17.32 15.42 -0.71
N ASP A 25 17.77 16.60 -0.25
CA ASP A 25 18.84 16.76 0.73
C ASP A 25 18.42 16.11 2.06
N ASP A 26 19.30 15.28 2.60
CA ASP A 26 19.26 14.71 3.95
C ASP A 26 19.58 15.83 4.96
N ASP A 27 18.59 16.62 5.35
CA ASP A 27 18.74 17.55 6.47
C ASP A 27 18.36 16.86 7.79
N ASP A 28 19.41 16.31 8.41
CA ASP A 28 19.54 16.07 9.85
C ASP A 28 19.16 17.32 10.65
N ALA A 29 18.15 17.21 11.53
CA ALA A 29 17.94 18.19 12.60
C ALA A 29 17.46 17.50 13.89
N HIS A 30 18.43 17.13 14.73
CA HIS A 30 18.25 17.05 16.17
C HIS A 30 17.73 18.38 16.74
N SER A 31 16.63 18.41 17.50
CA SER A 31 16.51 19.36 18.63
C SER A 31 15.39 19.05 19.63
N LYS A 32 15.83 18.48 20.75
CA LYS A 32 15.44 18.68 22.17
C LYS A 32 14.08 19.36 22.49
N ASN A 33 13.28 18.62 23.26
CA ASN A 33 12.69 18.99 24.56
C ASN A 33 12.21 20.45 24.76
N SER A 34 10.89 20.68 24.76
CA SER A 34 10.28 21.72 25.61
C SER A 34 8.81 21.43 25.94
N ARG A 35 8.56 21.28 27.24
CA ARG A 35 7.26 21.41 27.88
C ARG A 35 6.68 22.80 27.59
N GLY A 36 5.40 22.83 27.22
CA GLY A 36 4.51 23.90 27.64
C GLY A 36 3.72 24.61 26.55
N LYS A 37 2.43 24.74 26.85
CA LYS A 37 1.55 25.89 26.58
C LYS A 37 0.64 25.83 25.33
N ARG A 38 -0.64 25.69 25.69
CA ARG A 38 -1.88 26.03 24.97
C ARG A 38 -1.75 27.25 24.04
N GLY A 39 -2.43 27.20 22.90
CA GLY A 39 -2.90 28.39 22.20
C GLY A 39 -2.83 28.30 20.68
N GLY A 40 -4.02 28.17 20.07
CA GLY A 40 -4.45 28.90 18.87
C GLY A 40 -3.49 29.15 17.71
N GLY A 41 -3.92 28.68 16.53
CA GLY A 41 -3.92 29.53 15.35
C GLY A 41 -2.79 29.32 14.35
N GLY A 42 -3.19 29.17 13.09
CA GLY A 42 -2.44 29.67 11.95
C GLY A 42 -1.26 28.81 11.50
N GLY A 43 -1.50 27.96 10.50
CA GLY A 43 -0.43 27.25 9.83
C GLY A 43 -0.93 26.57 8.56
N GLY A 44 -1.57 27.32 7.68
CA GLY A 44 -1.85 26.92 6.30
C GLY A 44 -0.53 26.81 5.53
N GLY A 45 0.28 25.81 5.87
CA GLY A 45 1.37 25.35 5.04
C GLY A 45 0.76 24.50 3.95
N SER A 46 0.91 24.93 2.70
CA SER A 46 0.57 24.17 1.51
C SER A 46 1.47 22.93 1.39
N SER A 47 1.34 21.97 2.31
CA SER A 47 1.82 20.63 2.10
C SER A 47 0.89 20.03 1.04
N GLY A 48 1.35 19.98 -0.21
CA GLY A 48 0.68 19.19 -1.25
C GLY A 48 0.31 17.81 -0.70
N PRO A 49 -0.75 17.16 -1.22
CA PRO A 49 -1.33 15.97 -0.63
C PRO A 49 -0.23 14.92 -0.37
N ARG A 50 0.19 14.81 0.90
CA ARG A 50 1.12 13.76 1.33
C ARG A 50 0.44 12.44 0.95
N ARG A 51 1.08 11.65 0.09
CA ARG A 51 0.57 10.33 -0.31
C ARG A 51 0.26 9.57 0.98
N ARG A 52 -1.03 9.32 1.20
CA ARG A 52 -1.51 8.60 2.37
C ARG A 52 -1.25 7.13 2.12
N PHE A 53 -0.59 6.48 3.08
CA PHE A 53 -0.36 5.05 3.05
C PHE A 53 -1.23 4.43 4.13
N TYR A 54 -1.92 3.33 3.79
CA TYR A 54 -2.83 2.63 4.70
C TYR A 54 -2.24 1.26 5.08
N PRO A 55 -1.38 1.19 6.11
CA PRO A 55 -0.84 -0.09 6.56
C PRO A 55 -1.90 -0.92 7.32
N SER A 56 -1.79 -2.23 7.23
CA SER A 56 -2.67 -3.21 7.88
C SER A 56 -1.86 -4.15 8.78
N ASN A 57 -1.39 -3.64 9.92
CA ASN A 57 -0.42 -4.34 10.78
C ASN A 57 -1.05 -5.20 11.88
N VAL A 58 -2.37 -5.11 12.09
CA VAL A 58 -3.03 -5.75 13.23
C VAL A 58 -3.74 -7.02 12.78
N GLN A 59 -3.28 -8.16 13.30
CA GLN A 59 -3.88 -9.46 13.08
C GLN A 59 -5.39 -9.44 13.37
N GLY A 60 -6.17 -10.08 12.50
CA GLY A 60 -7.63 -10.17 12.66
C GLY A 60 -8.40 -8.89 12.31
N LYS A 61 -7.76 -7.74 12.03
CA LYS A 61 -8.44 -6.58 11.44
C LYS A 61 -8.66 -6.77 9.94
N PHE A 62 -9.61 -6.04 9.37
CA PHE A 62 -9.80 -6.02 7.92
C PHE A 62 -8.56 -5.52 7.21
N ILE A 63 -8.25 -6.16 6.09
CA ILE A 63 -7.17 -5.72 5.20
C ILE A 63 -7.64 -4.46 4.48
N VAL A 64 -6.75 -3.48 4.37
CA VAL A 64 -7.01 -2.21 3.67
C VAL A 64 -6.10 -2.08 2.46
N ASN A 65 -6.66 -1.67 1.32
CA ASN A 65 -5.88 -1.35 0.12
C ASN A 65 -4.94 -0.18 0.41
N ALA A 66 -3.65 -0.39 0.17
CA ALA A 66 -2.62 0.56 0.53
C ALA A 66 -2.69 1.89 -0.24
N ILE A 67 -3.34 1.92 -1.41
CA ILE A 67 -3.52 3.10 -2.28
C ILE A 67 -4.82 3.82 -1.94
N THR A 68 -5.94 3.10 -1.95
CA THR A 68 -7.28 3.72 -1.86
C THR A 68 -7.77 3.88 -0.43
N GLY A 69 -7.26 3.08 0.50
CA GLY A 69 -7.77 3.04 1.88
C GLY A 69 -9.09 2.28 2.02
N VAL A 70 -9.60 1.66 0.95
CA VAL A 70 -10.81 0.83 0.98
C VAL A 70 -10.51 -0.50 1.67
N ALA A 71 -11.40 -0.91 2.58
CA ALA A 71 -11.29 -2.18 3.27
C ALA A 71 -11.82 -3.34 2.41
N TYR A 72 -11.11 -4.45 2.40
CA TYR A 72 -11.57 -5.72 1.84
C TYR A 72 -12.40 -6.51 2.87
N PRO A 73 -13.22 -7.47 2.44
CA PRO A 73 -13.95 -8.36 3.37
C PRO A 73 -13.02 -9.33 4.13
N TRP A 74 -11.75 -9.42 3.76
CA TRP A 74 -10.78 -10.34 4.37
C TRP A 74 -10.02 -9.71 5.52
N ARG A 75 -9.52 -10.55 6.43
CA ARG A 75 -8.78 -10.12 7.63
C ARG A 75 -7.29 -10.45 7.54
N VAL A 76 -6.46 -9.64 8.18
CA VAL A 76 -5.02 -9.85 8.29
C VAL A 76 -4.76 -11.22 8.94
N GLY A 77 -3.96 -12.03 8.25
CA GLY A 77 -3.62 -13.41 8.62
C GLY A 77 -4.73 -14.44 8.41
N SER A 78 -5.79 -14.11 7.66
CA SER A 78 -6.66 -15.11 7.04
C SER A 78 -5.99 -15.71 5.80
N ILE A 79 -6.41 -16.90 5.37
CA ILE A 79 -5.90 -17.53 4.13
C ILE A 79 -6.18 -16.67 2.89
N TYR A 80 -7.21 -15.83 2.92
CA TYR A 80 -7.59 -14.97 1.82
C TYR A 80 -6.64 -13.77 1.64
N GLU A 81 -5.67 -13.55 2.55
CA GLU A 81 -4.61 -12.57 2.33
C GLU A 81 -3.78 -12.87 1.08
N ASP A 82 -3.78 -14.14 0.68
CA ASP A 82 -3.03 -14.70 -0.45
C ASP A 82 -3.57 -14.24 -1.81
N LEU A 83 -4.79 -13.69 -1.86
CA LEU A 83 -5.38 -13.07 -3.04
C LEU A 83 -4.75 -11.71 -3.35
N LEU A 84 -4.09 -11.10 -2.37
CA LEU A 84 -3.52 -9.76 -2.46
C LEU A 84 -2.00 -9.83 -2.56
N TRP A 85 -1.42 -8.80 -3.16
CA TRP A 85 0.02 -8.60 -3.14
C TRP A 85 0.44 -7.91 -1.84
N LYS A 86 1.15 -8.63 -0.97
CA LYS A 86 1.59 -8.17 0.35
C LYS A 86 3.03 -7.64 0.30
N VAL A 87 3.25 -6.44 0.81
CA VAL A 87 4.58 -5.81 0.92
C VAL A 87 4.86 -5.49 2.38
N CYS A 88 6.03 -5.92 2.86
CA CYS A 88 6.54 -5.58 4.18
C CYS A 88 7.55 -4.43 4.05
N ASP A 89 7.34 -3.35 4.79
CA ASP A 89 8.27 -2.23 4.91
C ASP A 89 8.93 -2.26 6.30
N ALA A 90 10.15 -2.79 6.34
CA ALA A 90 10.96 -2.87 7.55
C ALA A 90 12.05 -1.79 7.60
N SER A 91 11.92 -0.72 6.80
CA SER A 91 12.99 0.27 6.64
C SER A 91 13.22 1.19 7.85
N ALA A 92 12.38 1.10 8.89
CA ALA A 92 12.40 1.97 10.08
C ALA A 92 12.38 3.49 9.81
N LYS A 93 12.15 3.92 8.56
CA LYS A 93 12.23 5.33 8.09
C LYS A 93 11.29 6.31 8.79
N ARG A 94 10.38 5.83 9.64
CA ARG A 94 9.40 6.64 10.38
C ARG A 94 9.63 6.60 11.89
N GLY A 95 10.81 6.19 12.36
CA GLY A 95 11.09 5.99 13.78
C GLY A 95 10.25 4.87 14.40
N LYS A 96 9.62 4.03 13.56
CA LYS A 96 8.90 2.84 13.98
C LYS A 96 9.86 1.66 13.98
N TYR A 97 9.87 0.92 15.08
CA TYR A 97 10.60 -0.35 15.19
C TYR A 97 9.80 -1.53 14.63
N GLU A 98 8.48 -1.37 14.48
CA GLU A 98 7.62 -2.39 13.90
C GLU A 98 7.51 -2.23 12.37
N PRO A 99 7.56 -3.32 11.61
CA PRO A 99 7.36 -3.28 10.17
C PRO A 99 5.92 -2.90 9.84
N ASP A 100 5.74 -2.10 8.78
CA ASP A 100 4.42 -1.80 8.24
C ASP A 100 4.11 -2.78 7.08
N PHE A 101 2.93 -3.41 7.11
CA PHE A 101 2.43 -4.30 6.05
C PHE A 101 1.40 -3.58 5.17
N TYR A 102 1.55 -3.75 3.86
CA TYR A 102 0.73 -3.11 2.85
C TYR A 102 0.17 -4.15 1.89
N PHE A 103 -1.08 -3.97 1.50
CA PHE A 103 -1.78 -4.88 0.62
C PHE A 103 -2.22 -4.14 -0.64
N TYR A 104 -2.02 -4.78 -1.79
CA TYR A 104 -2.31 -4.26 -3.12
C TYR A 104 -3.08 -5.30 -3.94
N ASP A 105 -3.83 -4.87 -4.94
CA ASP A 105 -4.52 -5.81 -5.86
C ASP A 105 -3.52 -6.51 -6.79
N SER A 106 -2.37 -5.89 -7.06
CA SER A 106 -1.36 -6.44 -7.96
C SER A 106 0.06 -5.96 -7.68
N PRO A 107 1.10 -6.69 -8.15
CA PRO A 107 2.48 -6.22 -8.13
C PRO A 107 2.68 -4.87 -8.83
N LYS A 108 1.97 -4.63 -9.95
CA LYS A 108 2.01 -3.37 -10.72
C LYS A 108 1.58 -2.17 -9.86
N GLN A 109 0.51 -2.35 -9.07
CA GLN A 109 0.07 -1.32 -8.12
C GLN A 109 1.14 -1.02 -7.07
N ALA A 110 1.79 -2.04 -6.51
CA ALA A 110 2.86 -1.85 -5.52
C ALA A 110 4.05 -1.09 -6.11
N ILE A 111 4.51 -1.47 -7.31
CA ILE A 111 5.62 -0.80 -8.03
C ILE A 111 5.31 0.68 -8.25
N SER A 112 4.14 0.98 -8.82
CA SER A 112 3.72 2.36 -9.10
C SER A 112 3.56 3.20 -7.81
N HIS A 113 2.88 2.63 -6.81
CA HIS A 113 2.62 3.36 -5.56
C HIS A 113 3.92 3.67 -4.81
N ARG A 114 4.83 2.69 -4.71
CA ARG A 114 6.08 2.79 -3.96
C ARG A 114 7.26 3.32 -4.77
N ARG A 115 7.05 3.59 -6.07
CA ARG A 115 8.09 4.04 -7.01
C ARG A 115 9.29 3.09 -7.05
N TYR A 116 9.01 1.80 -7.01
CA TYR A 116 10.05 0.81 -7.27
C TYR A 116 10.44 0.82 -8.74
N LYS A 117 11.61 0.26 -9.04
CA LYS A 117 11.96 -0.05 -10.42
C LYS A 117 11.01 -1.12 -10.97
N ALA A 118 10.78 -1.12 -12.27
CA ALA A 118 9.83 -2.05 -12.92
C ALA A 118 10.26 -3.52 -12.78
N ASP A 119 11.55 -3.77 -12.63
CA ASP A 119 12.21 -5.07 -12.49
C ASP A 119 12.46 -5.47 -11.02
N VAL A 120 11.87 -4.77 -10.05
CA VAL A 120 12.09 -5.04 -8.62
C VAL A 120 11.71 -6.46 -8.20
N TYR A 121 10.77 -7.08 -8.90
CA TYR A 121 10.32 -8.45 -8.63
C TYR A 121 10.75 -9.38 -9.76
N SER A 122 11.31 -10.55 -9.40
CA SER A 122 11.68 -11.58 -10.38
C SER A 122 10.44 -12.19 -11.05
N ALA A 123 10.61 -12.73 -12.26
CA ALA A 123 9.55 -13.45 -12.96
C ALA A 123 9.00 -14.62 -12.11
N GLU A 124 9.89 -15.35 -11.44
CA GLU A 124 9.52 -16.43 -10.51
C GLU A 124 8.61 -15.94 -9.38
N THR A 125 8.89 -14.78 -8.79
CA THR A 125 8.05 -14.22 -7.71
C THR A 125 6.66 -13.86 -8.23
N LEU A 126 6.59 -13.28 -9.43
CA LEU A 126 5.33 -12.92 -10.07
C LEU A 126 4.50 -14.16 -10.41
N ASP A 127 5.13 -15.20 -10.95
CA ASP A 127 4.45 -16.44 -11.34
C ASP A 127 4.01 -17.25 -10.11
N TRP A 128 4.81 -17.28 -9.06
CA TRP A 128 4.43 -17.85 -7.77
C TRP A 128 3.16 -17.20 -7.23
N TRP A 129 3.09 -15.86 -7.22
CA TRP A 129 1.91 -15.14 -6.74
C TRP A 129 0.69 -15.40 -7.62
N LYS A 130 0.83 -15.39 -8.95
CA LYS A 130 -0.28 -15.74 -9.86
C LYS A 130 -0.83 -17.14 -9.58
N GLY A 131 0.05 -18.13 -9.37
CA GLY A 131 -0.36 -19.49 -9.01
C GLY A 131 -1.12 -19.54 -7.68
N LYS A 132 -0.66 -18.76 -6.70
CA LYS A 132 -1.31 -18.61 -5.39
C LYS A 132 -2.72 -18.02 -5.51
N VAL A 133 -2.87 -16.90 -6.23
CA VAL A 133 -4.15 -16.26 -6.48
C VAL A 133 -5.09 -17.22 -7.21
N ALA A 134 -4.62 -17.86 -8.30
CA ALA A 134 -5.43 -18.81 -9.06
C ALA A 134 -5.94 -19.97 -8.20
N LYS A 135 -5.11 -20.50 -7.29
CA LYS A 135 -5.53 -21.54 -6.34
C LYS A 135 -6.61 -21.04 -5.38
N MET A 136 -6.43 -19.83 -4.82
CA MET A 136 -7.37 -19.25 -3.86
C MET A 136 -8.69 -18.84 -4.49
N THR A 137 -8.67 -18.34 -5.73
CA THR A 137 -9.89 -18.04 -6.48
C THR A 137 -10.73 -19.29 -6.71
N LYS A 138 -10.10 -20.41 -7.10
CA LYS A 138 -10.80 -21.69 -7.24
C LYS A 138 -11.42 -22.18 -5.93
N LEU A 139 -10.72 -21.96 -4.81
CA LEU A 139 -11.23 -22.33 -3.50
C LEU A 139 -12.50 -21.53 -3.15
N LEU A 140 -12.48 -20.21 -3.39
CA LEU A 140 -13.64 -19.34 -3.17
C LEU A 140 -14.82 -19.75 -4.06
N GLU A 141 -14.58 -20.06 -5.33
CA GLU A 141 -15.64 -20.52 -6.23
C GLU A 141 -16.28 -21.83 -5.75
N SER A 142 -15.51 -22.73 -5.14
CA SER A 142 -16.03 -23.98 -4.59
C SER A 142 -16.79 -23.85 -3.26
N GLU A 143 -16.69 -22.71 -2.57
CA GLU A 143 -17.43 -22.44 -1.32
C GLU A 143 -18.85 -21.89 -1.59
N ASP A 144 -19.10 -21.39 -2.80
CA ASP A 144 -20.37 -20.78 -3.19
C ASP A 144 -21.41 -21.78 -3.75
N ASP A 145 -21.00 -23.01 -4.07
CA ASP A 145 -21.84 -24.11 -4.61
C ASP A 145 -22.43 -25.02 -3.51
#